data_AF-A0AAE4ABR1-F1
#
_entry.id   AF-A0AAE4ABR1-F1
#
_cell.length_a   1.000
_cell.length_b   1.000
_cell.length_c   1.000
_cell.angle_alpha   90.00
_cell.angle_beta   90.00
_cell.angle_gamma   90.00
#
_symmetry.space_group_name_H-M   'P 1'
#
loop_
_entity.id
_entity.type
_entity.pdbx_description
1 polymer ?
#
loop_
_entity_poly.entity_id
_entity_poly.type
_entity_poly.pdbx_seq_one_letter_code
_entity_poly.pdbx_strand_id
1 'polypeptide(L)'
;MTDPKTTQDKKAGNANPGDERPDAYSGIPWVHVDPAIARAHPKGQLTPALQAISAYIVAVGLLKLWLFTGAGHAPGVILLGGVLPMLAGLGLWLRLPWAVVIALLMAGFNLYAFVRNVGADPDLLLLFDGVVSVGIIFYLIEGDRPNFIYRHRYRKYSVLDADRGDG
;
A
#
# COMPACT_ATOMS: atom_id res chain seq x y z
N MET A 1 -37.64 -3.63 30.67
CA MET A 1 -36.65 -2.57 30.40
C MET A 1 -35.49 -3.25 29.69
N THR A 2 -35.54 -3.28 28.35
CA THR A 2 -34.58 -4.02 27.52
C THR A 2 -33.34 -3.18 27.28
N ASP A 3 -32.19 -3.71 27.69
CA ASP A 3 -30.87 -3.11 27.58
C ASP A 3 -30.52 -2.78 26.12
N PRO A 4 -30.20 -1.53 25.76
CA PRO A 4 -29.95 -1.10 24.37
C PRO A 4 -28.65 -1.63 23.76
N LYS A 5 -27.80 -2.38 24.50
CA LYS A 5 -26.51 -2.87 24.01
C LYS A 5 -26.58 -4.08 23.08
N THR A 6 -27.65 -4.88 23.13
CA THR A 6 -27.74 -6.16 22.38
C THR A 6 -28.07 -6.01 20.89
N THR A 7 -28.41 -4.82 20.42
CA THR A 7 -28.82 -4.59 19.02
C THR A 7 -27.67 -4.11 18.12
N GLN A 8 -26.56 -3.64 18.68
CA GLN A 8 -25.42 -3.16 17.86
C GLN A 8 -24.46 -4.27 17.42
N ASP A 9 -24.38 -5.39 18.15
CA ASP A 9 -23.47 -6.49 17.78
C ASP A 9 -23.93 -7.29 16.55
N LYS A 10 -25.21 -7.22 16.18
CA LYS A 10 -25.74 -7.97 15.03
C LYS A 10 -25.46 -7.34 13.65
N LYS A 11 -24.82 -6.16 13.59
CA LYS A 11 -24.48 -5.48 12.32
C LYS A 11 -22.99 -5.46 11.98
N ALA A 12 -22.13 -6.00 12.83
CA ALA A 12 -20.76 -6.30 12.44
C ALA A 12 -20.79 -7.58 11.60
N GLY A 13 -20.62 -7.42 10.29
CA GLY A 13 -20.75 -8.49 9.30
C GLY A 13 -19.98 -9.75 9.70
N ASN A 14 -20.72 -10.86 9.70
CA ASN A 14 -20.31 -12.26 9.53
C ASN A 14 -18.78 -12.47 9.47
N ALA A 15 -18.11 -12.40 10.63
CA ALA A 15 -16.72 -12.77 10.74
C ALA A 15 -16.64 -14.30 10.63
N ASN A 16 -15.97 -14.80 9.60
CA ASN A 16 -15.72 -16.22 9.45
C ASN A 16 -14.78 -16.63 10.61
N PRO A 17 -15.04 -17.72 11.36
CA PRO A 17 -14.28 -18.08 12.58
C PRO A 17 -12.79 -18.41 12.34
N GLY A 18 -12.29 -18.29 11.12
CA GLY A 18 -10.88 -18.36 10.76
C GLY A 18 -10.11 -17.03 10.85
N ASP A 19 -10.79 -15.89 10.92
CA ASP A 19 -10.17 -14.54 10.86
C ASP A 19 -9.73 -13.99 12.22
N GLU A 20 -10.01 -14.69 13.33
CA GLU A 20 -9.61 -14.27 14.68
C GLU A 20 -8.27 -14.85 15.13
N ARG A 21 -7.61 -15.65 14.28
CA ARG A 21 -6.32 -16.23 14.63
C ARG A 21 -5.29 -15.09 14.79
N PRO A 22 -4.60 -15.01 15.94
CA PRO A 22 -3.54 -14.04 16.15
C PRO A 22 -2.51 -14.16 15.04
N ASP A 23 -2.15 -13.03 14.43
CA ASP A 23 -1.07 -12.98 13.45
C ASP A 23 0.22 -13.51 14.08
N ALA A 24 0.90 -14.46 13.43
CA ALA A 24 2.07 -15.13 14.00
C ALA A 24 3.26 -14.17 14.25
N TYR A 25 3.27 -13.01 13.57
CA TYR A 25 4.32 -12.01 13.69
C TYR A 25 3.98 -10.93 14.74
N SER A 26 2.76 -10.40 14.75
CA SER A 26 2.36 -9.28 15.62
C SER A 26 1.50 -9.67 16.82
N GLY A 27 0.98 -10.89 16.89
CA GLY A 27 0.04 -11.34 17.93
C GLY A 27 -1.36 -10.70 17.84
N ILE A 28 -1.59 -9.81 16.88
CA ILE A 28 -2.82 -9.03 16.74
C ILE A 28 -3.65 -9.63 15.59
N PRO A 29 -4.94 -9.98 15.81
CA PRO A 29 -5.77 -10.53 14.74
C PRO A 29 -6.08 -9.49 13.66
N TRP A 30 -5.96 -9.92 12.40
CA TRP A 30 -6.36 -9.15 11.23
C TRP A 30 -7.81 -9.42 10.90
N VAL A 31 -8.63 -8.38 10.84
CA VAL A 31 -10.06 -8.52 10.53
C VAL A 31 -10.35 -7.92 9.16
N HIS A 32 -11.04 -8.71 8.33
CA HIS A 32 -11.51 -8.26 7.02
C HIS A 32 -12.78 -7.43 7.13
N VAL A 33 -12.88 -6.42 6.26
CA VAL A 33 -14.04 -5.52 6.17
C VAL A 33 -14.57 -5.55 4.75
N ASP A 34 -15.88 -5.38 4.60
CA ASP A 34 -16.47 -5.24 3.29
C ASP A 34 -15.88 -4.01 2.54
N PRO A 35 -15.54 -4.14 1.24
CA PRO A 35 -14.97 -3.05 0.45
C PRO A 35 -15.81 -1.75 0.46
N ALA A 36 -17.14 -1.84 0.52
CA ALA A 36 -18.03 -0.68 0.55
C ALA A 36 -17.90 0.09 1.87
N ILE A 37 -17.82 -0.64 2.99
CA ILE A 37 -17.64 -0.06 4.33
C ILE A 37 -16.24 0.55 4.44
N ALA A 38 -15.22 -0.13 3.91
CA ALA A 38 -13.85 0.37 3.93
C ALA A 38 -13.71 1.72 3.21
N ARG A 39 -14.35 1.90 2.05
CA ARG A 39 -14.29 3.17 1.30
C ARG A 39 -15.05 4.32 1.96
N ALA A 40 -16.16 4.02 2.63
CA ALA A 40 -16.97 5.03 3.32
C ALA A 40 -16.34 5.51 4.64
N HIS A 41 -15.43 4.72 5.22
CA HIS A 41 -14.80 5.03 6.48
C HIS A 41 -13.73 6.13 6.35
N PRO A 42 -13.57 7.05 7.33
CA PRO A 42 -12.55 8.12 7.29
C PRO A 42 -11.11 7.61 7.09
N LYS A 43 -10.80 6.42 7.63
CA LYS A 43 -9.48 5.76 7.41
C LYS A 43 -9.32 5.21 5.99
N GLY A 44 -10.40 5.09 5.23
CA GLY A 44 -10.43 4.67 3.82
C GLY A 44 -10.22 5.81 2.82
N GLN A 45 -10.08 7.05 3.29
CA GLN A 45 -9.74 8.20 2.46
C GLN A 45 -8.23 8.28 2.17
N LEU A 46 -7.86 8.87 1.03
CA LEU A 46 -6.47 9.09 0.67
C LEU A 46 -5.81 10.09 1.64
N THR A 47 -4.81 9.61 2.37
CA THR A 47 -3.94 10.46 3.19
C THR A 47 -3.01 11.32 2.33
N PRO A 48 -2.52 12.46 2.84
CA PRO A 48 -1.48 13.25 2.17
C PRO A 48 -0.25 12.43 1.77
N ALA A 49 0.19 11.48 2.59
CA ALA A 49 1.31 10.60 2.27
C ALA A 49 1.03 9.72 1.04
N LEU A 50 -0.15 9.09 0.98
CA LEU A 50 -0.56 8.28 -0.17
C LEU A 50 -0.76 9.13 -1.44
N GLN A 51 -1.25 10.37 -1.29
CA GLN A 51 -1.33 11.32 -2.39
C GLN A 51 0.05 11.68 -2.92
N ALA A 52 1.01 11.97 -2.03
CA ALA A 52 2.40 12.27 -2.38
C ALA A 52 3.07 11.08 -3.09
N ILE A 53 2.92 9.86 -2.56
CA ILE A 53 3.43 8.63 -3.20
C ILE A 53 2.82 8.45 -4.59
N SER A 54 1.50 8.59 -4.71
CA SER A 54 0.80 8.45 -5.99
C SER A 54 1.27 9.49 -7.00
N ALA A 55 1.36 10.75 -6.60
CA ALA A 55 1.83 11.85 -7.45
C ALA A 55 3.29 11.66 -7.87
N TYR A 56 4.16 11.24 -6.95
CA TYR A 56 5.56 10.92 -7.23
C TYR A 56 5.69 9.80 -8.26
N ILE A 57 4.96 8.69 -8.09
CA ILE A 57 4.98 7.56 -9.04
C ILE A 57 4.51 8.02 -10.44
N VAL A 58 3.46 8.84 -10.52
CA VAL A 58 2.99 9.41 -11.80
C VAL A 58 4.06 10.30 -12.43
N ALA A 59 4.68 11.19 -11.66
CA ALA A 59 5.71 12.09 -12.15
C ALA A 59 6.94 11.34 -12.67
N VAL A 60 7.40 10.31 -11.95
CA VAL A 60 8.52 9.45 -12.38
C VAL A 60 8.14 8.66 -13.63
N GLY A 61 6.92 8.13 -13.71
CA GLY A 61 6.43 7.44 -14.92
C GLY A 61 6.44 8.34 -16.15
N LEU A 62 5.95 9.58 -16.01
CA LEU A 62 5.98 10.60 -17.07
C LEU A 62 7.41 10.98 -17.47
N LEU A 63 8.29 11.19 -16.49
CA LEU A 63 9.70 11.50 -16.74
C LEU A 63 10.38 10.36 -17.51
N LYS A 64 10.22 9.11 -17.07
CA LYS A 64 10.76 7.93 -17.76
C LYS A 64 10.18 7.79 -19.16
N LEU A 65 8.89 8.05 -19.35
CA LEU A 65 8.25 8.03 -20.66
C LEU A 65 8.88 9.06 -21.62
N TRP A 66 9.12 10.28 -21.14
CA TRP A 66 9.75 11.33 -21.93
C TRP A 66 11.21 10.99 -22.27
N LEU A 67 11.98 10.50 -21.30
CA LEU A 67 13.38 10.11 -21.51
C LEU A 67 13.51 8.90 -22.46
N PHE A 68 12.70 7.86 -22.28
CA PHE A 68 12.78 6.64 -23.10
C PHE A 68 12.30 6.86 -24.54
N THR A 69 11.30 7.70 -24.74
CA THR A 69 10.88 8.09 -26.10
C THR A 69 11.96 8.95 -26.78
N GLY A 70 12.57 9.91 -26.07
CA GLY A 70 13.68 10.71 -26.59
C GLY A 70 14.95 9.91 -26.89
N ALA A 71 15.21 8.85 -26.12
CA ALA A 71 16.36 7.96 -26.28
C ALA A 71 16.12 6.78 -27.26
N GLY A 72 14.97 6.73 -27.93
CA GLY A 72 14.66 5.70 -28.94
C GLY A 72 14.60 4.27 -28.40
N HIS A 73 14.24 4.08 -27.13
CA HIS A 73 14.12 2.75 -26.54
C HIS A 73 13.01 1.91 -27.19
N ALA A 74 13.12 0.59 -27.08
CA ALA A 74 12.11 -0.32 -27.62
C ALA A 74 10.72 -0.05 -27.00
N PRO A 75 9.62 -0.20 -27.76
CA PRO A 75 8.26 0.09 -27.27
C PRO A 75 7.90 -0.63 -25.97
N GLY A 76 8.35 -1.88 -25.81
CA GLY A 76 8.11 -2.64 -24.57
C GLY A 76 8.75 -2.00 -23.33
N VAL A 77 9.93 -1.40 -23.47
CA VAL A 77 10.62 -0.70 -22.37
C VAL A 77 9.92 0.61 -22.03
N ILE A 78 9.47 1.36 -23.04
CA ILE A 78 8.68 2.59 -22.86
C ILE A 78 7.37 2.29 -22.12
N LEU A 79 6.67 1.22 -22.52
CA LEU A 79 5.42 0.82 -21.90
C LEU A 79 5.62 0.34 -20.45
N LEU A 80 6.55 -0.59 -20.22
CA LEU A 80 6.76 -1.19 -18.90
C LEU A 80 7.45 -0.23 -17.92
N GLY A 81 8.36 0.62 -18.39
CA GLY A 81 9.14 1.51 -17.56
C GLY A 81 8.57 2.93 -17.41
N GLY A 82 7.68 3.36 -18.31
CA GLY A 82 7.04 4.69 -18.28
C GLY A 82 5.53 4.63 -18.03
N VAL A 83 4.78 3.99 -18.93
CA VAL A 83 3.32 3.96 -18.87
C VAL A 83 2.81 3.18 -17.65
N LEU A 84 3.37 2.00 -17.39
CA LEU A 84 2.92 1.13 -16.32
C LEU A 84 3.05 1.77 -14.92
N PRO A 85 4.18 2.40 -14.53
CA PRO A 85 4.25 3.17 -13.28
C PRO A 85 3.20 4.27 -13.22
N MET A 86 2.98 4.99 -14.32
CA MET A 86 2.00 6.07 -14.37
C MET A 86 0.58 5.55 -14.05
N LEU A 87 0.21 4.40 -14.64
CA LEU A 87 -1.05 3.72 -14.34
C LEU A 87 -1.12 3.23 -12.89
N ALA A 88 0.00 2.75 -12.32
CA ALA A 88 0.04 2.34 -10.92
C ALA A 88 -0.17 3.53 -9.97
N GLY A 89 0.46 4.68 -10.23
CA GLY A 89 0.26 5.89 -9.43
C GLY A 89 -1.18 6.41 -9.52
N LEU A 90 -1.77 6.43 -10.71
CA LEU A 90 -3.19 6.76 -10.89
C LEU A 90 -4.11 5.72 -10.22
N GLY A 91 -3.78 4.45 -10.30
CA GLY A 91 -4.53 3.38 -9.66
C GLY A 91 -4.50 3.48 -8.15
N LEU A 92 -3.37 3.88 -7.55
CA LEU A 92 -3.29 4.18 -6.11
C LEU A 92 -4.21 5.35 -5.76
N TRP A 93 -4.20 6.43 -6.55
CA TRP A 93 -5.10 7.57 -6.37
C TRP A 93 -6.58 7.18 -6.46
N LEU A 94 -6.92 6.28 -7.39
CA LEU A 94 -8.26 5.74 -7.58
C LEU A 94 -8.62 4.59 -6.63
N ARG A 95 -7.73 4.26 -5.69
CA ARG A 95 -7.93 3.19 -4.68
C ARG A 95 -8.12 1.79 -5.30
N LEU A 96 -7.49 1.53 -6.43
CA LEU A 96 -7.55 0.24 -7.12
C LEU A 96 -6.60 -0.78 -6.47
N PRO A 97 -7.06 -2.00 -6.12
CA PRO A 97 -6.26 -2.96 -5.36
C PRO A 97 -5.05 -3.49 -6.15
N TRP A 98 -5.17 -3.62 -7.48
CA TRP A 98 -4.05 -4.04 -8.33
C TRP A 98 -2.89 -3.04 -8.35
N ALA A 99 -3.16 -1.76 -8.09
CA ALA A 99 -2.16 -0.70 -8.14
C ALA A 99 -1.06 -0.87 -7.08
N VAL A 100 -1.43 -1.39 -5.90
CA VAL A 100 -0.46 -1.71 -4.83
C VAL A 100 0.51 -2.79 -5.30
N VAL A 101 0.02 -3.84 -5.96
CA VAL A 101 0.87 -4.93 -6.45
C VAL A 101 1.87 -4.41 -7.47
N ILE A 102 1.41 -3.59 -8.43
CA ILE A 102 2.30 -3.02 -9.44
C ILE A 102 3.30 -2.04 -8.82
N ALA A 103 2.87 -1.19 -7.88
CA ALA A 103 3.77 -0.27 -7.18
C ALA A 103 4.85 -1.01 -6.39
N LEU A 104 4.51 -2.11 -5.72
CA LEU A 104 5.48 -2.94 -4.98
C LEU A 104 6.45 -3.66 -5.93
N LEU A 105 5.98 -4.21 -7.05
CA LEU A 105 6.85 -4.83 -8.06
C LEU A 105 7.83 -3.81 -8.66
N MET A 106 7.35 -2.60 -8.97
CA MET A 106 8.20 -1.53 -9.51
C MET A 106 9.21 -1.03 -8.49
N ALA A 107 8.80 -0.79 -7.25
CA ALA A 107 9.71 -0.39 -6.17
C ALA A 107 10.75 -1.49 -5.90
N GLY A 108 10.36 -2.77 -5.94
CA GLY A 108 11.27 -3.90 -5.82
C GLY A 108 12.28 -3.97 -6.96
N PHE A 109 11.85 -3.74 -8.21
CA PHE A 109 12.73 -3.71 -9.37
C PHE A 109 13.72 -2.53 -9.32
N ASN A 110 13.24 -1.33 -8.95
CA ASN A 110 14.08 -0.16 -8.74
C ASN A 110 15.12 -0.40 -7.64
N LEU A 111 14.72 -1.02 -6.53
CA LEU A 111 15.63 -1.37 -5.44
C LEU A 111 16.67 -2.41 -5.87
N TYR A 112 16.25 -3.44 -6.61
CA TYR A 112 17.16 -4.42 -7.21
C TYR A 112 18.17 -3.76 -8.15
N ALA A 113 17.70 -2.89 -9.05
CA ALA A 113 18.55 -2.15 -9.97
C ALA A 113 19.53 -1.25 -9.21
N PHE A 114 19.08 -0.56 -8.15
CA PHE A 114 19.94 0.20 -7.26
C PHE A 114 21.04 -0.68 -6.68
N VAL A 115 20.70 -1.75 -5.94
CA VAL A 115 21.66 -2.65 -5.28
C VAL A 115 22.64 -3.26 -6.28
N ARG A 116 22.17 -3.64 -7.48
CA ARG A 116 23.02 -4.25 -8.51
C ARG A 116 24.09 -3.29 -9.06
N ASN A 117 23.83 -1.99 -9.00
CA ASN A 117 24.72 -0.93 -9.49
C ASN A 117 25.46 -0.21 -8.35
N VAL A 118 25.24 -0.59 -7.08
CA VAL A 118 26.06 -0.11 -5.96
C VAL A 118 27.51 -0.56 -6.18
N GLY A 119 28.42 0.40 -6.36
CA GLY A 119 29.85 0.17 -6.61
C GLY A 119 30.31 0.38 -8.05
N ALA A 120 29.40 0.59 -8.99
CA ALA A 120 29.70 1.04 -10.35
C ALA A 120 29.07 2.42 -10.54
N ASP A 121 29.84 3.48 -10.22
CA ASP A 121 29.45 4.91 -10.28
C ASP A 121 27.93 5.15 -10.25
N PRO A 122 27.28 4.97 -9.09
CA PRO A 122 25.84 5.10 -9.00
C PRO A 122 25.45 6.56 -9.24
N ASP A 123 24.64 6.78 -10.28
CA ASP A 123 23.97 8.06 -10.53
C ASP A 123 23.15 8.46 -9.28
N LEU A 124 23.26 9.72 -8.85
CA LEU A 124 22.49 10.29 -7.74
C LEU A 124 20.99 10.04 -7.89
N LEU A 125 20.49 10.02 -9.13
CA LEU A 125 19.11 9.70 -9.44
C LEU A 125 18.74 8.27 -9.01
N LEU A 126 19.63 7.30 -9.26
CA LEU A 126 19.42 5.89 -8.91
C LEU A 126 19.41 5.68 -7.39
N LEU A 127 20.29 6.39 -6.67
CA LEU A 127 20.32 6.38 -5.21
C LEU A 127 19.00 6.93 -4.63
N PHE A 128 18.55 8.08 -5.15
CA PHE A 128 17.29 8.68 -4.72
C PHE A 128 16.10 7.76 -4.99
N ASP A 129 15.98 7.20 -6.21
CA ASP A 129 14.92 6.25 -6.57
C ASP A 129 14.95 5.01 -5.65
N GLY A 130 16.14 4.52 -5.29
CA GLY A 130 16.32 3.41 -4.35
C GLY A 130 15.78 3.71 -2.95
N VAL A 131 16.18 4.84 -2.36
CA VAL A 131 15.71 5.28 -1.03
C VAL A 131 14.20 5.47 -1.01
N VAL A 132 13.66 6.13 -2.03
CA VAL A 132 12.21 6.35 -2.13
C VAL A 132 11.47 5.02 -2.31
N SER A 133 12.02 4.08 -3.08
CA SER A 133 11.44 2.75 -3.27
C SER A 133 11.33 1.98 -1.95
N VAL A 134 12.35 2.03 -1.09
CA VAL A 134 12.30 1.43 0.25
C VAL A 134 11.16 2.04 1.07
N GLY A 135 11.04 3.37 1.07
CA GLY A 135 9.96 4.07 1.78
C GLY A 135 8.56 3.68 1.28
N ILE A 136 8.39 3.57 -0.04
CA ILE A 136 7.13 3.14 -0.66
C ILE A 136 6.78 1.71 -0.25
N ILE A 137 7.74 0.78 -0.34
CA ILE A 137 7.54 -0.63 0.04
C ILE A 137 7.11 -0.72 1.50
N PHE A 138 7.86 -0.08 2.39
CA PHE A 138 7.58 -0.11 3.82
C PHE A 138 6.18 0.46 4.12
N TYR A 139 5.86 1.63 3.56
CA TYR A 139 4.57 2.27 3.77
C TYR A 139 3.39 1.43 3.23
N LEU A 140 3.52 0.85 2.03
CA LEU A 140 2.43 0.09 1.41
C LEU A 140 2.23 -1.30 2.04
N ILE A 141 3.27 -1.91 2.62
CA ILE A 141 3.16 -3.22 3.27
C ILE A 141 2.69 -3.08 4.72
N GLU A 142 3.33 -2.22 5.50
CA GLU A 142 3.11 -2.12 6.95
C GLU A 142 2.05 -1.07 7.32
N GLY A 143 1.75 -0.13 6.43
CA GLY A 143 0.77 0.91 6.69
C GLY A 143 -0.63 0.33 6.94
N ASP A 144 -1.19 0.60 8.12
CA ASP A 144 -2.56 0.23 8.49
C ASP A 144 -3.59 0.74 7.46
N ARG A 145 -3.37 1.94 6.91
CA ARG A 145 -4.28 2.57 5.93
C ARG A 145 -4.21 1.96 4.54
N PRO A 146 -3.03 1.77 3.91
CA PRO A 146 -2.92 0.99 2.69
C PRO A 146 -3.56 -0.40 2.82
N ASN A 147 -3.33 -1.10 3.93
CA ASN A 147 -3.94 -2.40 4.17
C ASN A 147 -5.48 -2.31 4.26
N PHE A 148 -6.01 -1.26 4.90
CA PHE A 148 -7.44 -1.04 4.99
C PHE A 148 -8.08 -0.65 3.63
N ILE A 149 -7.42 0.21 2.86
CA ILE A 149 -7.94 0.72 1.57
C ILE A 149 -7.91 -0.36 0.49
N TYR A 150 -6.80 -1.08 0.36
CA TYR A 150 -6.56 -1.96 -0.80
C TYR A 150 -6.67 -3.45 -0.48
N ARG A 151 -6.36 -3.86 0.75
CA ARG A 151 -6.45 -5.27 1.17
C ARG A 151 -7.69 -5.56 2.01
N HIS A 152 -8.45 -4.51 2.34
CA HIS A 152 -9.68 -4.57 3.13
C HIS A 152 -9.49 -5.25 4.49
N ARG A 153 -8.32 -5.05 5.13
CA ARG A 153 -7.98 -5.62 6.44
C ARG A 153 -7.50 -4.54 7.40
N TYR A 154 -7.79 -4.70 8.69
CA TYR A 154 -7.26 -3.84 9.76
C TYR A 154 -6.84 -4.67 10.99
N ARG A 155 -5.90 -4.15 11.79
CA ARG A 155 -5.49 -4.73 13.07
C ARG A 155 -6.45 -4.29 14.19
N LYS A 156 -6.95 -5.25 14.98
CA LYS A 156 -7.73 -4.97 16.21
C LYS A 156 -6.80 -4.88 17.42
N TYR A 157 -6.40 -3.66 17.81
CA TYR A 157 -5.55 -3.45 18.98
C TYR A 157 -6.27 -3.62 20.34
N SER A 158 -7.61 -3.78 20.36
CA SER A 158 -8.40 -3.88 21.60
C SER A 158 -8.12 -5.12 22.45
N VAL A 159 -7.38 -6.10 21.93
CA VAL A 159 -6.97 -7.29 22.68
C VAL A 159 -5.80 -6.99 23.64
N LEU A 160 -4.99 -5.96 23.37
CA LEU A 160 -3.83 -5.58 24.20
C LEU A 160 -4.19 -4.66 25.38
N ASP A 161 -5.26 -3.87 25.27
CA ASP A 161 -5.68 -2.96 26.34
C ASP A 161 -6.42 -3.69 27.49
N ALA A 162 -7.04 -4.83 27.20
CA ALA A 162 -7.70 -5.65 28.22
C ALA A 162 -6.68 -6.37 29.13
N ASP A 163 -5.49 -6.70 28.62
CA ASP A 163 -4.45 -7.43 29.37
C ASP A 163 -3.52 -6.50 30.17
N ARG A 164 -3.61 -5.17 29.94
CA ARG A 164 -2.80 -4.15 30.63
C ARG A 164 -3.54 -3.41 31.75
N GLY A 165 -4.84 -3.68 31.91
CA GLY A 165 -5.71 -3.04 32.90
C GLY A 165 -5.80 -3.74 34.25
N ASP A 166 -5.25 -4.95 34.36
CA ASP A 166 -5.45 -5.86 35.50
C ASP A 166 -4.13 -6.15 36.24
N GLY A 167 -3.30 -5.12 36.46
CA GLY A 167 -2.05 -5.18 37.22
C GLY A 167 -2.09 -4.39 38.52
#